data_AF-A0A819J133-F1
#
_entry.id   AF-A0A819J133-F1
#
_cell.length_a   1.000
_cell.length_b   1.000
_cell.length_c   1.000
_cell.angle_alpha   90.00
_cell.angle_beta   90.00
_cell.angle_gamma   90.00
#
_symmetry.space_group_name_H-M   'P 1'
#
loop_
_entity.id
_entity.type
_entity.pdbx_description
1 polymer ?
#
loop_
_entity_poly.entity_id
_entity_poly.type
_entity_poly.pdbx_seq_one_letter_code
_entity_poly.pdbx_strand_id
1 'polypeptide(L)' 'LLLVSSTHLYILRKLPEHKTMANLICRRPIDTITKITSKKNFPEIITFRYGPKQNEQEEKSKMKPIED' A
#
# COMPACT_ATOMS: atom_id res chain seq x y z
N LEU A 1 -3.62 -8.17 -10.89
CA LEU A 1 -4.77 -8.51 -10.01
C LEU A 1 -4.67 -7.63 -8.78
N LEU A 2 -5.80 -7.06 -8.36
CA LEU A 2 -5.92 -6.31 -7.12
C LEU A 2 -6.72 -7.17 -6.13
N LEU A 3 -6.13 -7.51 -4.99
CA LEU A 3 -6.81 -8.25 -3.93
C LEU A 3 -6.95 -7.36 -2.70
N VAL A 4 -8.09 -7.44 -2.03
CA VAL A 4 -8.40 -6.65 -0.83
C VAL A 4 -8.73 -7.61 0.30
N SER A 5 -8.00 -7.51 1.41
CA SER A 5 -8.34 -8.18 2.67
C SER A 5 -8.97 -7.18 3.64
N SER A 6 -9.27 -7.61 4.86
CA SER A 6 -9.75 -6.71 5.92
C SER A 6 -8.78 -5.59 6.28
N THR A 7 -7.49 -5.76 6.01
CA THR A 7 -6.43 -4.85 6.49
C THR A 7 -5.49 -4.36 5.39
N HIS A 8 -5.41 -5.07 4.27
CA HIS A 8 -4.38 -4.80 3.25
C HIS A 8 -4.93 -4.93 1.83
N LEU A 9 -4.38 -4.10 0.95
CA LEU A 9 -4.53 -4.16 -0.49
C LEU A 9 -3.24 -4.74 -1.09
N TYR A 10 -3.39 -5.76 -1.94
CA TYR A 10 -2.30 -6.49 -2.58
C TYR A 10 -2.38 -6.34 -4.10
N ILE A 11 -1.25 -6.04 -4.73
CA ILE A 11 -1.13 -5.98 -6.19
C ILE A 11 -0.27 -7.16 -6.65
N LEU A 12 -0.87 -8.04 -7.43
CA LEU A 12 -0.20 -9.21 -7.99
C LEU A 12 -0.03 -9.06 -9.51
N ARG A 13 1.19 -9.32 -10.02
CA ARG A 13 1.50 -9.40 -11.45
C ARG A 13 1.57 -10.86 -11.85
N LYS A 14 0.69 -11.27 -12.78
CA LYS A 14 0.70 -12.64 -13.33
C LYS A 14 2.03 -12.92 -14.03
N LEU A 15 2.51 -14.15 -13.90
CA LEU A 15 3.67 -14.64 -14.64
C LEU A 15 3.16 -15.29 -15.95
N PRO A 16 3.59 -14.82 -17.14
CA PRO A 16 3.14 -15.37 -18.41
C PRO A 16 3.40 -16.88 -18.54
N GLU A 17 4.57 -17.33 -18.06
CA GLU A 17 5.02 -18.72 -18.14
C GLU A 17 4.31 -19.66 -17.15
N HIS A 18 3.69 -19.11 -16.10
CA HIS A 18 3.14 -19.91 -15.00
C HIS A 18 1.71 -19.48 -14.68
N LYS A 19 0.73 -20.19 -15.26
CA LYS A 19 -0.71 -19.87 -15.17
C LYS A 19 -1.26 -19.75 -13.74
N THR A 20 -0.65 -20.45 -12.77
CA THR A 20 -1.11 -20.49 -11.37
C THR A 20 -0.28 -19.60 -10.43
N MET A 21 0.73 -18.89 -10.95
CA MET A 21 1.65 -18.10 -10.15
C MET A 21 1.59 -16.61 -10.50
N ALA A 22 1.89 -15.77 -9.50
CA ALA A 22 1.98 -14.34 -9.67
C ALA A 22 2.97 -13.75 -8.64
N ASN A 23 3.66 -12.70 -9.05
CA ASN A 23 4.55 -11.95 -8.17
C ASN A 23 3.75 -10.92 -7.38
N LEU A 24 3.98 -10.86 -6.06
CA LEU A 24 3.47 -9.79 -5.23
C LEU A 24 4.29 -8.51 -5.49
N ILE A 25 3.67 -7.51 -6.10
CA ILE A 25 4.30 -6.23 -6.46
C ILE A 25 4.15 -5.20 -5.33
N CYS A 26 3.04 -5.24 -4.62
CA CYS A 26 2.73 -4.24 -3.61
C CYS A 26 1.83 -4.82 -2.52
N ARG A 27 2.12 -4.45 -1.27
CA ARG A 27 1.27 -4.70 -0.10
C ARG A 27 1.10 -3.39 0.64
N ARG A 28 -0.12 -2.88 0.73
CA ARG A 28 -0.44 -1.60 1.39
C ARG A 28 -1.51 -1.78 2.44
N PRO A 29 -1.29 -1.34 3.68
CA PRO A 29 -2.37 -1.25 4.67
C PRO A 29 -3.47 -0.31 4.19
N ILE A 30 -4.73 -0.70 4.38
CA ILE A 30 -5.88 0.05 3.86
C ILE A 30 -6.03 1.40 4.58
N ASP A 31 -5.72 1.45 5.88
CA ASP A 31 -5.71 2.65 6.71
C ASP A 31 -4.77 3.75 6.21
N THR A 32 -3.75 3.40 5.43
CA THR A 32 -2.84 4.39 4.82
C THR A 32 -3.42 5.07 3.58
N ILE A 33 -4.53 4.59 3.00
CA ILE A 33 -5.10 5.17 1.78
C ILE A 33 -5.82 6.47 2.13
N THR A 34 -5.26 7.59 1.69
CA THR A 34 -5.83 8.93 1.97
C THR A 34 -6.76 9.41 0.87
N LYS A 35 -6.57 8.95 -0.36
CA LYS A 35 -7.44 9.33 -1.49
C LYS A 35 -7.47 8.26 -2.57
N ILE A 36 -8.63 8.07 -3.16
CA ILE A 36 -8.84 7.29 -4.39
C ILE A 36 -9.41 8.25 -5.43
N THR A 37 -8.79 8.31 -6.61
CA THR A 37 -9.22 9.20 -7.70
C THR A 37 -9.23 8.47 -9.02
N SER A 38 -10.15 8.84 -9.92
CA SER A 38 -10.12 8.45 -11.33
C SER A 38 -9.86 9.65 -12.23
N LYS A 39 -9.35 9.42 -13.44
CA LYS A 39 -9.26 10.48 -14.46
C LYS A 39 -10.60 10.63 -15.18
N LYS A 40 -11.09 11.87 -15.35
CA LYS A 40 -12.37 12.17 -16.03
C LYS A 40 -12.46 11.55 -17.44
N ASN A 41 -11.39 11.65 -18.21
CA ASN A 41 -11.35 11.18 -19.60
C ASN A 41 -10.91 9.70 -19.72
N PHE A 42 -10.45 9.10 -18.61
CA PHE A 42 -9.95 7.72 -18.55
C PHE A 42 -10.40 7.11 -17.21
N PRO A 43 -11.72 6.87 -17.03
CA PRO A 43 -12.29 6.43 -15.76
C PRO A 43 -11.76 5.06 -15.30
N GLU A 44 -11.21 4.26 -16.22
CA GLU A 44 -10.53 3.00 -15.95
C GLU A 44 -9.19 3.17 -15.21
N ILE A 45 -8.59 4.37 -15.25
CA ILE A 45 -7.36 4.67 -14.53
C ILE A 45 -7.71 5.15 -13.13
N ILE A 46 -7.48 4.27 -12.14
CA ILE A 46 -7.66 4.54 -10.72
C ILE A 46 -6.30 4.79 -10.05
N THR A 47 -6.18 5.89 -9.31
CA THR A 47 -4.99 6.25 -8.54
C THR A 47 -5.30 6.21 -7.06
N PHE A 48 -4.47 5.48 -6.30
CA PHE A 48 -4.47 5.47 -4.85
C PHE A 48 -3.35 6.39 -4.33
N ARG A 49 -3.69 7.32 -3.44
CA ARG A 49 -2.72 8.09 -2.67
C ARG A 49 -2.62 7.51 -1.26
N TYR A 50 -1.40 7.47 -0.76
CA TYR A 50 -1.08 6.92 0.56
C TYR A 50 -0.51 8.02 1.45
N GLY A 51 -0.91 8.03 2.70
CA GLY A 51 -0.37 8.89 3.76
C GLY A 51 0.61 8.14 4.66
N PRO A 52 1.29 8.86 5.57
CA PRO A 52 2.11 8.23 6.61
C PRO A 52 1.24 7.29 7.47
N LYS A 53 1.82 6.17 7.90
CA LYS A 53 1.17 5.32 8.90
C LYS A 53 1.07 6.10 10.20
N GLN A 54 -0.10 6.08 10.84
CA GLN A 54 -0.30 6.73 12.14
C GLN A 54 0.71 6.24 13.19
N ASN A 55 1.32 5.06 13.01
CA ASN A 55 2.23 4.46 13.98
C ASN A 55 3.72 4.80 13.77
N GLU A 56 4.12 5.48 12.67
CA GLU A 56 5.54 5.80 12.43
C GLU A 56 6.00 7.12 13.12
N GLN A 57 5.06 7.90 13.67
CA GLN A 57 5.38 9.11 14.43
C GLN A 57 5.66 8.84 15.92
N GLU A 58 5.19 7.72 16.48
CA GLU A 58 5.37 7.41 17.91
C GLU A 58 6.71 6.70 18.24
N GLU A 59 7.37 6.06 17.27
CA GLU A 59 8.66 5.39 17.52
C GLU A 59 9.85 6.36 17.52
N LYS A 60 9.78 7.46 16.76
CA LYS A 60 10.88 8.45 16.70
C LYS A 60 10.95 9.38 17.92
N SER A 61 9.91 9.42 18.76
CA SER A 61 9.87 10.25 19.97
C SER A 61 10.33 9.52 21.25
N LYS A 62 10.65 8.22 21.19
CA LYS A 62 11.02 7.40 22.36
C LYS A 62 12.51 7.12 22.53
N MET A 63 13.38 7.47 21.58
CA MET A 63 14.83 7.37 21.78
C MET A 63 15.36 8.70 22.35
N LYS A 64 15.34 8.84 23.68
CA LYS A 64 16.19 9.82 24.36
C LYS A 64 17.63 9.29 24.38
N PRO A 65 18.66 10.12 24.13
CA PRO A 65 20.05 9.69 24.28
C PRO A 65 20.28 9.21 25.71
N ILE A 66 20.99 8.10 25.85
CA ILE A 66 21.58 7.71 27.13
C ILE A 66 22.79 8.63 27.29
N GLU A 67 22.76 9.52 28.28
CA GLU A 67 23.93 10.31 28.67
C GLU A 67 24.92 9.37 29.39
N ASP A 68 26.19 9.38 28.96
CA ASP A 68 27.31 8.66 29.57
C ASP A 68 27.76 9.28 30.91
#